data_AF-A0A919XS24-F1
#
_entry.id   AF-A0A919XS24-F1
#
_cell.length_a   1.000
_cell.length_b   1.000
_cell.length_c   1.000
_cell.angle_alpha   90.00
_cell.angle_beta   90.00
_cell.angle_gamma   90.00
#
_symmetry.space_group_name_H-M   'P 1'
#
loop_
_entity.id
_entity.type
_entity.pdbx_description
1 polymer ?
#
loop_
_entity_poly.entity_id
_entity_poly.type
_entity_poly.pdbx_seq_one_letter_code
_entity_poly.pdbx_strand_id
1 'polypeptide(L)'
;MNDWIGFIGALLGAVIGGAASYFATKMQINAQQEASSQALQERNDLAIDAIHAFLSDEISYNAKKVRYLKTYLDKGYQAFKTEGTIVNFTKELKFSEYDVAKKELLRTNSILVIRTIQLYQSFKLIDRYKDEQLRDLNEDEFNFLRSCAPEWEKISESSFTKSFVSKKINDAVNTISRQT
;
A
#
# COMPACT_ATOMS: atom_id res chain seq x y z
N MET A 1 -16.91 8.80 70.12
CA MET A 1 -17.88 8.94 69.01
C MET A 1 -17.29 9.69 67.80
N ASN A 2 -15.98 9.60 67.52
CA ASN A 2 -15.34 10.35 66.43
C ASN A 2 -14.79 9.47 65.29
N ASP A 3 -14.75 8.15 65.46
CA ASP A 3 -14.10 7.23 64.50
C ASP A 3 -14.91 7.02 63.20
N TRP A 4 -16.23 7.18 63.27
CA TRP A 4 -17.12 7.05 62.10
C TRP A 4 -16.97 8.18 61.08
N ILE A 5 -16.58 9.38 61.52
CA ILE A 5 -16.35 10.53 60.64
C ILE A 5 -15.10 10.30 59.78
N GLY A 6 -14.05 9.71 60.36
CA GLY A 6 -12.83 9.32 59.64
C GLY A 6 -13.08 8.20 58.63
N PHE A 7 -13.90 7.20 58.98
CA PHE A 7 -14.26 6.12 58.08
C PHE A 7 -15.08 6.59 56.86
N ILE A 8 -16.07 7.47 57.07
CA ILE A 8 -16.87 8.06 55.98
C ILE A 8 -16.01 8.95 55.08
N GLY A 9 -15.10 9.74 55.68
CA GLY A 9 -14.15 10.56 54.92
C GLY A 9 -13.20 9.73 54.04
N ALA A 10 -12.69 8.62 54.57
CA ALA A 10 -11.84 7.69 53.81
C ALA A 10 -12.60 7.01 52.67
N LEU A 11 -13.86 6.59 52.90
CA LEU A 11 -14.73 6.00 51.88
C LEU A 11 -15.04 7.00 50.75
N LEU A 12 -15.45 8.23 51.10
CA LEU A 12 -15.72 9.27 50.11
C LEU A 12 -14.46 9.66 49.32
N GLY A 13 -13.31 9.78 50.01
CA GLY A 13 -12.03 10.03 49.36
C GLY A 13 -11.62 8.92 48.40
N ALA A 14 -11.84 7.65 48.75
CA ALA A 14 -11.57 6.51 47.89
C ALA A 14 -12.50 6.46 46.67
N VAL A 15 -13.79 6.76 46.83
CA VAL A 15 -14.75 6.82 45.72
C VAL A 15 -14.43 7.96 44.75
N ILE A 16 -14.16 9.15 45.27
CA ILE A 16 -13.81 10.32 44.44
C ILE A 16 -12.45 10.11 43.77
N GLY A 17 -11.45 9.62 44.51
CA GLY A 17 -10.13 9.31 43.99
C GLY A 17 -10.14 8.23 42.91
N GLY A 18 -10.91 7.17 43.13
CA GLY A 18 -11.11 6.09 42.15
C GLY A 18 -11.80 6.56 40.88
N ALA A 19 -12.87 7.37 41.01
CA ALA A 19 -13.55 7.95 39.86
C ALA A 19 -12.63 8.90 39.07
N ALA A 20 -11.94 9.82 39.75
CA ALA A 20 -10.99 10.74 39.13
C ALA A 20 -9.85 10.00 38.41
N SER A 21 -9.28 8.96 39.04
CA SER A 21 -8.24 8.13 38.44
C SER A 21 -8.74 7.37 37.21
N TYR A 22 -9.97 6.85 37.24
CA TYR A 22 -10.58 6.18 36.10
C TYR A 22 -10.78 7.14 34.92
N PHE A 23 -11.32 8.34 35.15
CA PHE A 23 -11.50 9.35 34.10
C PHE A 23 -10.17 9.84 33.53
N ALA A 24 -9.17 10.09 34.38
CA ALA A 24 -7.83 10.48 33.95
C ALA A 24 -7.18 9.39 33.09
N THR A 25 -7.27 8.13 33.52
CA THR A 25 -6.73 6.99 32.77
C THR A 25 -7.45 6.83 31.43
N LYS A 26 -8.78 6.92 31.41
CA LYS A 26 -9.56 6.84 30.18
C LYS A 26 -9.21 7.97 29.20
N MET A 27 -9.04 9.20 29.70
CA MET A 27 -8.63 10.35 28.88
C MET A 27 -7.22 10.14 28.32
N GLN A 28 -6.28 9.61 29.11
CA GLN A 28 -4.92 9.32 28.66
C GLN A 28 -4.89 8.21 27.59
N ILE A 29 -5.68 7.16 27.75
CA ILE A 29 -5.81 6.09 26.75
C ILE A 29 -6.38 6.65 25.44
N ASN A 30 -7.43 7.46 25.51
CA ASN A 30 -8.02 8.08 24.33
C ASN A 30 -7.02 9.00 23.62
N ALA A 31 -6.32 9.86 24.37
CA ALA A 31 -5.29 10.74 23.81
C ALA A 31 -4.14 9.94 23.16
N GLN A 32 -3.75 8.81 23.74
CA GLN A 32 -2.74 7.93 23.16
C GLN A 32 -3.23 7.23 21.88
N GLN A 33 -4.50 6.82 21.84
CA GLN A 33 -5.12 6.27 20.63
C GLN A 33 -5.22 7.31 19.52
N GLU A 34 -5.62 8.54 19.84
CA GLU A 34 -5.66 9.67 18.89
C GLU A 34 -4.28 10.03 18.37
N ALA A 35 -3.27 10.14 19.24
CA ALA A 35 -1.90 10.40 18.83
C ALA A 35 -1.36 9.25 17.94
N SER A 36 -1.69 8.00 18.26
CA SER A 36 -1.28 6.85 17.45
C SER A 36 -1.96 6.83 16.08
N SER A 37 -3.24 7.21 16.00
CA SER A 37 -3.97 7.25 14.72
C SER A 37 -3.46 8.38 13.84
N GLN A 38 -3.20 9.56 14.41
CA GLN A 38 -2.58 10.69 13.71
C GLN A 38 -1.19 10.32 13.18
N ALA A 39 -0.32 9.72 14.01
CA ALA A 39 1.00 9.28 13.58
C ALA A 39 0.93 8.22 12.46
N LEU A 40 -0.07 7.33 12.47
CA LEU A 40 -0.28 6.37 11.40
C LEU A 40 -0.73 7.06 10.11
N GLN A 41 -1.60 8.06 10.21
CA GLN A 41 -2.06 8.85 9.08
C GLN A 41 -0.91 9.65 8.44
N GLU A 42 -0.12 10.37 9.25
CA GLU A 42 1.05 11.11 8.76
C GLU A 42 2.06 10.20 8.06
N ARG A 43 2.30 8.99 8.59
CA ARG A 43 3.16 8.00 7.92
C ARG A 43 2.60 7.53 6.59
N ASN A 44 1.28 7.35 6.50
CA ASN A 44 0.63 6.99 5.24
C ASN A 44 0.75 8.13 4.23
N ASP A 45 0.55 9.38 4.66
CA ASP A 45 0.64 10.56 3.81
C ASP A 45 2.07 10.74 3.28
N LEU A 46 3.08 10.60 4.15
CA LEU A 46 4.49 10.63 3.73
C LEU A 46 4.83 9.53 2.72
N ALA A 47 4.31 8.31 2.92
CA ALA A 47 4.52 7.22 1.97
C ALA A 47 3.82 7.48 0.62
N ILE A 48 2.63 8.07 0.64
CA ILE A 48 1.91 8.50 -0.55
C ILE A 48 2.74 9.56 -1.30
N ASP A 49 3.22 10.58 -0.60
CA ASP A 49 4.04 11.65 -1.18
C ASP A 49 5.34 11.08 -1.77
N ALA A 50 5.99 10.13 -1.10
CA ALA A 50 7.18 9.48 -1.62
C ALA A 50 6.88 8.69 -2.92
N ILE A 51 5.76 7.95 -2.97
CA ILE A 51 5.33 7.26 -4.19
C ILE A 51 5.10 8.28 -5.32
N HIS A 52 4.50 9.42 -5.01
CA HIS A 52 4.20 10.45 -6.00
C HIS A 52 5.44 11.16 -6.52
N ALA A 53 6.28 11.66 -5.62
CA ALA A 53 7.43 12.46 -5.97
C ALA A 53 8.53 11.63 -6.63
N PHE A 54 8.71 10.38 -6.19
CA PHE A 54 9.87 9.59 -6.59
C PHE A 54 9.55 8.36 -7.42
N LEU A 55 8.37 7.75 -7.32
CA LEU A 55 8.11 6.48 -8.01
C LEU A 55 7.18 6.61 -9.20
N SER A 56 6.42 7.72 -9.30
CA SER A 56 5.44 7.93 -10.38
C SER A 56 6.06 7.78 -11.77
N ASP A 57 7.23 8.38 -11.99
CA ASP A 57 7.87 8.39 -13.30
C ASP A 57 8.48 7.03 -13.66
N GLU A 58 9.17 6.38 -12.72
CA GLU A 58 9.67 5.00 -12.90
C GLU A 58 8.54 3.99 -13.10
N ILE A 59 7.46 4.08 -12.32
CA ILE A 59 6.26 3.24 -12.48
C ILE A 59 5.63 3.46 -13.85
N SER A 60 5.41 4.71 -14.27
CA SER A 60 4.81 5.02 -15.57
C SER A 60 5.70 4.54 -16.72
N TYR A 61 7.02 4.73 -16.59
CA TYR A 61 7.99 4.25 -17.57
C TYR A 61 7.93 2.73 -17.71
N ASN A 62 8.03 1.99 -16.60
CA ASN A 62 8.00 0.53 -16.61
C ASN A 62 6.66 -0.02 -17.11
N ALA A 63 5.54 0.54 -16.64
CA ALA A 63 4.20 0.15 -17.08
C ALA A 63 4.04 0.30 -18.60
N LYS A 64 4.49 1.43 -19.18
CA LYS A 64 4.47 1.64 -20.63
C LYS A 64 5.32 0.62 -21.39
N LYS A 65 6.43 0.16 -20.79
CA LYS A 65 7.29 -0.86 -21.39
C LYS A 65 6.63 -2.23 -21.37
N VAL A 66 5.92 -2.60 -20.31
CA VAL A 66 5.33 -3.94 -20.17
C VAL A 66 3.88 -4.05 -20.65
N ARG A 67 3.20 -2.93 -20.94
CA ARG A 67 1.75 -2.92 -21.25
C ARG A 67 1.32 -3.91 -22.34
N TYR A 68 2.17 -4.10 -23.35
CA TYR A 68 1.84 -4.95 -24.49
C TYR A 68 1.78 -6.45 -24.12
N LEU A 69 2.38 -6.84 -23.01
CA LEU A 69 2.32 -8.21 -22.48
C LEU A 69 0.90 -8.62 -22.12
N LYS A 70 0.04 -7.66 -21.74
CA LYS A 70 -1.35 -7.92 -21.38
C LYS A 70 -2.08 -8.74 -22.45
N THR A 71 -1.94 -8.38 -23.72
CA THR A 71 -2.58 -9.09 -24.83
C THR A 71 -2.15 -10.55 -24.91
N TYR A 72 -0.91 -10.87 -24.56
CA TYR A 72 -0.41 -12.25 -24.53
C TYR A 72 -0.86 -12.99 -23.27
N LEU A 73 -0.85 -12.32 -22.11
CA LEU A 73 -1.31 -12.88 -20.84
C LEU A 73 -2.82 -13.20 -20.87
N ASP A 74 -3.61 -12.40 -21.59
CA ASP A 74 -5.07 -12.60 -21.72
C ASP A 74 -5.43 -13.87 -22.52
N LYS A 75 -4.54 -14.36 -23.38
CA LYS A 75 -4.73 -15.61 -24.15
C LYS A 75 -4.63 -16.88 -23.29
N GLY A 76 -4.11 -16.77 -22.07
CA GLY A 76 -3.94 -17.88 -21.14
C GLY A 76 -2.60 -18.60 -21.27
N TYR A 77 -2.27 -19.41 -20.25
CA TYR A 77 -0.94 -19.95 -20.01
C TYR A 77 -0.42 -20.83 -21.15
N GLN A 78 -1.25 -21.75 -21.68
CA GLN A 78 -0.84 -22.68 -22.74
C GLN A 78 -0.54 -21.95 -24.07
N ALA A 79 -1.38 -20.99 -24.44
CA ALA A 79 -1.15 -20.14 -25.60
C ALA A 79 0.13 -19.30 -25.42
N PHE A 80 0.34 -18.77 -24.21
CA PHE A 80 1.54 -18.02 -23.86
C PHE A 80 2.83 -18.86 -23.93
N LYS A 81 2.83 -20.13 -23.49
CA LYS A 81 3.99 -21.03 -23.65
C LYS A 81 4.35 -21.26 -25.13
N THR A 82 3.35 -21.33 -25.99
CA THR A 82 3.51 -21.62 -27.42
C THR A 82 3.96 -20.37 -28.19
N GLU A 83 3.31 -19.23 -27.96
CA GLU A 83 3.57 -17.96 -28.67
C GLU A 83 4.66 -17.09 -28.00
N GLY A 84 4.93 -17.30 -26.71
CA GLY A 84 5.81 -16.45 -25.89
C GLY A 84 7.27 -16.42 -26.35
N THR A 85 7.67 -17.33 -27.23
CA THR A 85 8.95 -17.34 -27.95
C THR A 85 9.18 -16.03 -28.74
N ILE A 86 8.11 -15.33 -29.13
CA ILE A 86 8.16 -14.11 -29.97
C ILE A 86 8.38 -12.84 -29.11
N VAL A 87 8.17 -12.93 -27.81
CA VAL A 87 8.22 -11.78 -26.91
C VAL A 87 9.65 -11.56 -26.41
N ASN A 88 10.51 -11.00 -27.27
CA ASN A 88 11.86 -10.62 -26.85
C ASN A 88 11.83 -9.28 -26.09
N PHE A 89 12.05 -9.33 -24.78
CA PHE A 89 11.98 -8.15 -23.91
C PHE A 89 13.34 -7.43 -23.88
N THR A 90 13.68 -6.76 -24.98
CA THR A 90 14.98 -6.08 -25.16
C THR A 90 15.13 -4.77 -24.38
N LYS A 91 14.16 -4.39 -23.53
CA LYS A 91 14.11 -3.06 -22.92
C LYS A 91 14.34 -3.13 -21.41
N GLU A 92 15.38 -2.45 -20.95
CA GLU A 92 15.69 -2.32 -19.52
C GLU A 92 14.58 -1.59 -18.77
N LEU A 93 14.08 -2.24 -17.72
CA LEU A 93 13.21 -1.66 -16.71
C LEU A 93 14.05 -0.87 -15.70
N LYS A 94 13.45 0.13 -15.07
CA LYS A 94 14.10 0.99 -14.07
C LYS A 94 13.69 0.58 -12.66
N PHE A 95 14.63 0.55 -11.73
CA PHE A 95 14.38 0.19 -10.32
C PHE A 95 15.13 1.08 -9.33
N SER A 96 15.86 2.08 -9.83
CA SER A 96 16.76 2.90 -9.01
C SER A 96 16.00 3.69 -7.96
N GLU A 97 14.84 4.24 -8.31
CA GLU A 97 14.04 5.06 -7.38
C GLU A 97 13.34 4.15 -6.36
N TYR A 98 12.82 3.02 -6.82
CA TYR A 98 12.22 2.02 -5.94
C TYR A 98 13.19 1.45 -4.94
N ASP A 99 14.40 1.07 -5.34
CA ASP A 99 15.35 0.43 -4.43
C ASP A 99 15.80 1.41 -3.31
N VAL A 100 15.79 2.72 -3.57
CA VAL A 100 15.98 3.78 -2.56
C VAL A 100 14.76 3.88 -1.63
N ALA A 101 13.54 3.94 -2.18
CA ALA A 101 12.31 4.12 -1.41
C ALA A 101 11.82 2.85 -0.68
N LYS A 102 12.26 1.66 -1.11
CA LYS A 102 11.76 0.35 -0.68
C LYS A 102 11.75 0.18 0.83
N LYS A 103 12.82 0.61 1.50
CA LYS A 103 12.94 0.48 2.96
C LYS A 103 11.84 1.27 3.69
N GLU A 104 11.50 2.45 3.18
CA GLU A 104 10.48 3.30 3.78
C GLU A 104 9.08 2.78 3.47
N LEU A 105 8.85 2.32 2.24
CA LEU A 105 7.61 1.64 1.86
C LEU A 105 7.34 0.43 2.78
N LEU A 106 8.33 -0.44 3.02
CA LEU A 106 8.14 -1.63 3.87
C LEU A 106 7.78 -1.32 5.33
N ARG A 107 7.98 -0.09 5.81
CA ARG A 107 7.58 0.34 7.16
C ARG A 107 6.12 0.76 7.23
N THR A 108 5.48 0.98 6.10
CA THR A 108 4.12 1.49 6.00
C THR A 108 3.17 0.38 5.59
N ASN A 109 2.28 0.00 6.50
CA ASN A 109 1.26 -1.02 6.24
C ASN A 109 0.01 -0.37 5.62
N SER A 110 0.14 0.17 4.41
CA SER A 110 -0.99 0.72 3.66
C SER A 110 -1.28 -0.10 2.41
N ILE A 111 -2.56 -0.19 2.03
CA ILE A 111 -2.99 -0.92 0.83
C ILE A 111 -2.31 -0.37 -0.42
N LEU A 112 -2.11 0.96 -0.49
CA LEU A 112 -1.43 1.59 -1.62
C LEU A 112 0.03 1.11 -1.71
N VAL A 113 0.74 1.12 -0.60
CA VAL A 113 2.14 0.68 -0.54
C VAL A 113 2.27 -0.80 -0.92
N ILE A 114 1.39 -1.66 -0.41
CA ILE A 114 1.37 -3.08 -0.77
C ILE A 114 1.18 -3.26 -2.29
N ARG A 115 0.24 -2.53 -2.88
CA ARG A 115 0.01 -2.56 -4.34
C ARG A 115 1.23 -2.07 -5.13
N THR A 116 1.87 -0.99 -4.67
CA THR A 116 3.10 -0.48 -5.28
C THR A 116 4.20 -1.54 -5.24
N ILE A 117 4.39 -2.21 -4.11
CA ILE A 117 5.38 -3.29 -3.97
C ILE A 117 5.03 -4.45 -4.93
N GLN A 118 3.77 -4.87 -5.00
CA GLN A 118 3.31 -5.93 -5.91
C GLN A 118 3.57 -5.56 -7.38
N LEU A 119 3.30 -4.31 -7.74
CA LEU A 119 3.57 -3.78 -9.07
C LEU A 119 5.06 -3.89 -9.42
N TYR A 120 5.95 -3.48 -8.50
CA TYR A 120 7.39 -3.63 -8.69
C TYR A 120 7.86 -5.08 -8.72
N GLN A 121 7.25 -5.97 -7.93
CA GLN A 121 7.53 -7.40 -8.02
C GLN A 121 7.19 -7.95 -9.41
N SER A 122 6.08 -7.49 -10.00
CA SER A 122 5.70 -7.88 -11.36
C SER A 122 6.72 -7.40 -12.41
N PHE A 123 7.23 -6.17 -12.26
CA PHE A 123 8.30 -5.66 -13.12
C PHE A 123 9.61 -6.43 -12.94
N LYS A 124 10.03 -6.73 -11.71
CA LYS A 124 11.24 -7.53 -11.44
C LYS A 124 11.13 -8.96 -11.97
N LEU A 125 9.93 -9.54 -11.92
CA LEU A 125 9.69 -10.86 -12.51
C LEU A 125 9.88 -10.82 -14.02
N ILE A 126 9.37 -9.80 -14.71
CA ILE A 126 9.60 -9.63 -16.15
C ILE A 126 11.08 -9.40 -16.45
N ASP A 127 11.76 -8.53 -15.68
CA ASP A 127 13.18 -8.22 -15.87
C ASP A 127 14.09 -9.45 -15.69
N ARG A 128 13.72 -10.39 -14.80
CA ARG A 128 14.45 -11.65 -14.61
C ARG A 128 14.56 -12.45 -15.92
N TYR A 129 13.53 -12.39 -16.76
CA TYR A 129 13.47 -13.10 -18.03
C TYR A 129 13.81 -12.19 -19.23
N LYS A 130 14.52 -11.07 -19.04
CA LYS A 130 14.88 -10.16 -20.14
C LYS A 130 15.83 -10.77 -21.17
N ASP A 131 16.74 -11.62 -20.70
CA ASP A 131 17.75 -12.33 -21.51
C ASP A 131 17.30 -13.76 -21.85
N GLU A 132 16.24 -14.23 -21.20
CA GLU A 132 15.58 -15.51 -21.43
C GLU A 132 14.26 -15.30 -22.20
N GLN A 133 13.54 -16.37 -22.50
CA GLN A 133 12.24 -16.23 -23.11
C GLN A 133 11.19 -16.14 -22.01
N LEU A 134 10.33 -15.12 -22.05
CA LEU A 134 9.21 -14.99 -21.11
C LEU A 134 8.32 -16.25 -21.06
N ARG A 135 8.36 -17.10 -22.09
CA ARG A 135 7.73 -18.43 -22.07
C ARG A 135 8.18 -19.31 -20.90
N ASP A 136 9.33 -19.06 -20.28
CA ASP A 136 9.88 -19.92 -19.23
C ASP A 136 9.28 -19.64 -17.84
N LEU A 137 8.38 -18.64 -17.74
CA LEU A 137 7.52 -18.44 -16.59
C LEU A 137 6.75 -19.74 -16.26
N ASN A 138 6.71 -20.08 -14.98
CA ASN A 138 5.81 -21.13 -14.50
C ASN A 138 4.36 -20.61 -14.42
N GLU A 139 3.42 -21.50 -14.14
CA GLU A 139 2.00 -21.17 -14.14
C GLU A 139 1.63 -20.14 -13.05
N ASP A 140 2.24 -20.22 -11.87
CA ASP A 140 1.98 -19.28 -10.77
C ASP A 140 2.51 -17.89 -11.10
N GLU A 141 3.72 -17.81 -11.64
CA GLU A 141 4.34 -16.57 -12.13
C GLU A 141 3.53 -15.95 -13.26
N PHE A 142 3.04 -16.76 -14.21
CA PHE A 142 2.14 -16.31 -15.26
C PHE A 142 0.84 -15.75 -14.69
N ASN A 143 0.19 -16.47 -13.78
CA ASN A 143 -1.07 -16.03 -13.15
C ASN A 143 -0.89 -14.75 -12.35
N PHE A 144 0.25 -14.62 -11.66
CA PHE A 144 0.62 -13.39 -10.96
C PHE A 144 0.76 -12.22 -11.94
N LEU A 145 1.55 -12.35 -13.00
CA LEU A 145 1.69 -11.29 -14.02
C LEU A 145 0.35 -10.93 -14.67
N ARG A 146 -0.47 -11.93 -15.00
CA ARG A 146 -1.80 -11.74 -15.57
C ARG A 146 -2.70 -10.94 -14.61
N SER A 147 -2.62 -11.19 -13.31
CA SER A 147 -3.39 -10.43 -12.31
C SER A 147 -2.97 -8.96 -12.21
N CYS A 148 -1.69 -8.65 -12.49
CA CYS A 148 -1.16 -7.29 -12.48
C CYS A 148 -1.35 -6.54 -13.81
N ALA A 149 -1.52 -7.26 -14.92
CA ALA A 149 -1.58 -6.67 -16.26
C ALA A 149 -2.62 -5.53 -16.45
N PRO A 150 -3.84 -5.61 -15.87
CA PRO A 150 -4.81 -4.51 -15.96
C PRO A 150 -4.31 -3.21 -15.31
N GLU A 151 -3.49 -3.31 -14.26
CA GLU A 151 -2.93 -2.13 -13.61
C GLU A 151 -1.87 -1.47 -14.50
N TRP A 152 -1.02 -2.25 -15.18
CA TRP A 152 -0.03 -1.68 -16.12
C TRP A 152 -0.68 -0.86 -17.22
N GLU A 153 -1.75 -1.40 -17.83
CA GLU A 153 -2.50 -0.74 -18.90
C GLU A 153 -3.07 0.60 -18.40
N LYS A 154 -3.80 0.58 -17.29
CA LYS A 154 -4.38 1.78 -16.66
C LYS A 154 -3.32 2.83 -16.33
N ILE A 155 -2.17 2.41 -15.82
CA ILE A 155 -1.03 3.30 -15.50
C ILE A 155 -0.38 3.87 -16.75
N SER A 156 -0.33 3.09 -17.84
CA SER A 156 0.27 3.52 -19.09
C SER A 156 -0.60 4.50 -19.87
N GLU A 157 -1.93 4.37 -19.75
CA GLU A 157 -2.94 5.21 -20.43
C GLU A 157 -3.27 6.49 -19.67
N SER A 158 -3.26 6.42 -18.34
CA SER A 158 -3.37 7.62 -17.52
C SER A 158 -2.03 8.35 -17.50
N SER A 159 -2.04 9.68 -17.63
CA SER A 159 -1.02 10.47 -16.95
C SER A 159 -1.19 10.13 -15.46
N PHE A 160 -0.35 9.23 -14.96
CA PHE A 160 -0.44 8.63 -13.62
C PHE A 160 -0.68 9.69 -12.53
N THR A 161 -0.23 10.91 -12.78
CA THR A 161 -0.39 12.12 -11.96
C THR A 161 -1.82 12.65 -11.78
N LYS A 162 -2.81 12.42 -12.66
CA LYS A 162 -4.13 13.09 -12.52
C LYS A 162 -5.33 12.19 -12.21
N SER A 163 -5.35 10.95 -12.69
CA SER A 163 -6.58 10.14 -12.72
C SER A 163 -6.68 9.08 -11.62
N PHE A 164 -5.59 8.36 -11.34
CA PHE A 164 -5.67 7.21 -10.43
C PHE A 164 -5.80 7.63 -8.96
N VAL A 165 -5.10 8.69 -8.58
CA VAL A 165 -5.03 9.16 -7.19
C VAL A 165 -6.17 10.08 -6.82
N SER A 166 -6.56 11.04 -7.66
CA SER A 166 -7.80 11.82 -7.44
C SER A 166 -8.99 10.88 -7.23
N LYS A 167 -9.07 9.79 -7.99
CA LYS A 167 -10.15 8.81 -7.85
C LYS A 167 -10.03 7.98 -6.57
N LYS A 168 -8.84 7.44 -6.26
CA LYS A 168 -8.63 6.62 -5.05
C LYS A 168 -8.69 7.40 -3.73
N ILE A 169 -8.20 8.64 -3.71
CA ILE A 169 -8.34 9.56 -2.57
C ILE A 169 -9.82 9.89 -2.37
N ASN A 170 -10.54 10.26 -3.44
CA ASN A 170 -11.98 10.50 -3.33
C ASN A 170 -12.74 9.26 -2.86
N ASP A 171 -12.39 8.07 -3.36
CA ASP A 171 -13.03 6.81 -2.93
C ASP A 171 -12.74 6.50 -1.46
N ALA A 172 -11.51 6.73 -0.98
CA ALA A 172 -11.12 6.53 0.41
C ALA A 172 -11.79 7.54 1.36
N VAL A 173 -11.80 8.82 0.99
CA VAL A 173 -12.50 9.90 1.74
C VAL A 173 -14.00 9.59 1.84
N ASN A 174 -14.64 9.22 0.73
CA ASN A 174 -16.05 8.87 0.71
C ASN A 174 -16.39 7.62 1.54
N THR A 175 -15.44 6.72 1.73
CA THR A 175 -15.63 5.52 2.56
C THR A 175 -15.57 5.87 4.06
N ILE A 176 -14.68 6.79 4.45
CA ILE A 176 -14.56 7.28 5.83
C ILE A 176 -15.78 8.11 6.23
N SER A 177 -16.26 9.01 5.36
CA SER A 177 -17.44 9.85 5.62
C SER A 177 -18.76 9.08 5.74
N ARG A 178 -18.80 7.79 5.37
CA ARG A 178 -19.98 6.93 5.53
C ARG A 178 -19.96 6.10 6.81
N GLN A 179 -18.83 6.08 7.53
CA GLN A 179 -18.66 5.31 8.76
C GLN A 179 -18.69 6.17 10.04
N THR A 180 -18.59 7.49 9.90
CA THR A 180 -18.87 8.51 10.93
C THR A 180 -20.27 9.07 10.79
#